data_AF-A0A8T1QML5-F1
#
_entry.id   AF-A0A8T1QML5-F1
#
_cell.length_a   1.000
_cell.length_b   1.000
_cell.length_c   1.000
_cell.angle_alpha   90.00
_cell.angle_beta   90.00
_cell.angle_gamma   90.00
#
_symmetry.space_group_name_H-M   'P 1'
#
loop_
_entity.id
_entity.type
_entity.pdbx_description
1 polymer ?
#
loop_
_entity_poly.entity_id
_entity_poly.type
_entity_poly.pdbx_seq_one_letter_code
_entity_poly.pdbx_strand_id
1 'polypeptide(L)'
;MASAPSKLYADDVSLLVVLLDTNPFFWSSFSLPFSKFLSHVLSFLNSILLLNQFNQVVVIATGCNSCDYIYDSSSATSTGAESGRMPALCSDLLRKLDEFVTRDQQLGEKDSLGPTTSSLLSGSLSMALCYIQKVFRSGPLHPQPRILCLQGSTDGPEQYVAIMNAIFSAQRSMVPIDSCFMGSNNSAFLQQASYITGGVYQKPQQLDGLFQYLSCWYSKMGCCLSNWSALT
;
A
#
# COMPACT_ATOMS: atom_id res chain seq x y z
N MET A 1 -23.11 33.59 -19.34
CA MET A 1 -21.88 32.83 -19.57
C MET A 1 -21.46 32.25 -18.23
N ALA A 2 -21.82 30.99 -17.97
CA ALA A 2 -21.40 30.31 -16.76
C ALA A 2 -19.91 29.98 -16.89
N SER A 3 -19.10 30.47 -15.96
CA SER A 3 -17.68 30.12 -15.89
C SER A 3 -17.56 28.61 -15.75
N ALA A 4 -16.86 27.97 -16.68
CA ALA A 4 -16.47 26.57 -16.57
C ALA A 4 -15.82 26.36 -15.19
N PRO A 5 -16.16 25.28 -14.46
CA PRO A 5 -15.41 24.94 -13.27
C PRO A 5 -13.98 24.67 -13.72
N SER A 6 -13.08 25.58 -13.36
CA SER A 6 -11.65 25.40 -13.53
C SER A 6 -11.30 24.07 -12.88
N LYS A 7 -10.87 23.08 -13.68
CA LYS A 7 -10.13 21.91 -13.21
C LYS A 7 -8.89 22.44 -12.49
N LEU A 8 -9.05 22.81 -11.22
CA LEU A 8 -7.96 23.05 -10.29
C LEU A 8 -7.32 21.68 -10.09
N TYR A 9 -6.12 21.52 -10.63
CA TYR A 9 -5.17 20.43 -10.38
C TYR A 9 -5.58 19.48 -9.25
N ALA A 10 -6.31 18.42 -9.61
CA ALA A 10 -6.58 17.30 -8.73
C ALA A 10 -5.62 16.18 -9.12
N ASP A 11 -4.32 16.46 -9.06
CA ASP A 11 -3.25 15.49 -9.38
C ASP A 11 -2.52 15.01 -8.12
N ASP A 12 -2.99 15.45 -6.94
CA ASP A 12 -2.41 15.08 -5.66
C ASP A 12 -3.18 13.89 -5.06
N VAL A 13 -2.48 12.76 -4.93
CA VAL A 13 -2.97 11.59 -4.18
C VAL A 13 -3.34 12.02 -2.77
N SER A 14 -4.63 12.09 -2.51
CA SER A 14 -5.18 12.49 -1.20
C SER A 14 -5.38 11.32 -0.26
N LEU A 15 -5.43 10.08 -0.79
CA LEU A 15 -5.48 8.87 0.03
C LEU A 15 -4.55 7.80 -0.53
N LEU A 16 -3.48 7.49 0.20
CA LEU A 16 -2.60 6.37 -0.10
C LEU A 16 -2.88 5.21 0.85
N VAL A 17 -3.26 4.07 0.30
CA VAL A 17 -3.38 2.81 1.05
C VAL A 17 -2.18 1.94 0.74
N VAL A 18 -1.37 1.64 1.75
CA VAL A 18 -0.16 0.82 1.61
C VAL A 18 -0.39 -0.55 2.19
N LEU A 19 -0.18 -1.58 1.38
CA LEU A 19 -0.20 -2.98 1.80
C LEU A 19 1.24 -3.42 2.06
N LEU A 20 1.54 -3.81 3.29
CA LEU A 20 2.85 -4.28 3.71
C LEU A 20 2.83 -5.79 3.86
N ASP A 21 3.66 -6.49 3.09
CA ASP A 21 3.92 -7.90 3.31
C ASP A 21 4.80 -8.11 4.55
N THR A 22 4.26 -8.85 5.53
CA THR A 22 4.91 -9.15 6.81
C THR A 22 5.28 -10.63 6.93
N ASN A 23 5.30 -11.38 5.81
CA ASN A 23 5.59 -12.80 5.81
C ASN A 23 6.97 -13.12 6.42
N PRO A 24 7.04 -13.80 7.59
CA PRO A 24 8.31 -14.07 8.27
C PRO A 24 9.22 -15.02 7.50
N PHE A 25 8.66 -15.93 6.69
CA PHE A 25 9.45 -16.86 5.86
C PHE A 25 10.20 -16.13 4.74
N PHE A 26 9.57 -15.13 4.14
CA PHE A 26 10.24 -14.28 3.16
C PHE A 26 11.34 -13.46 3.82
N TRP A 27 11.02 -12.72 4.89
CA TRP A 27 11.97 -11.80 5.53
C TRP A 27 13.16 -12.49 6.21
N SER A 28 13.03 -13.76 6.61
CA SER A 28 14.14 -14.55 7.14
C SER A 28 15.14 -15.00 6.08
N SER A 29 14.69 -15.19 4.83
CA SER A 29 15.54 -15.61 3.71
C SER A 29 16.04 -14.43 2.86
N PHE A 30 15.48 -13.24 3.07
CA PHE A 30 15.76 -12.06 2.28
C PHE A 30 17.02 -11.32 2.73
N SER A 31 17.77 -10.76 1.78
CA SER A 31 19.07 -10.12 2.05
C SER A 31 18.95 -8.81 2.85
N LEU A 32 17.82 -8.12 2.75
CA LEU A 32 17.59 -6.85 3.44
C LEU A 32 16.74 -7.08 4.70
N PRO A 33 17.23 -6.70 5.91
CA PRO A 33 16.48 -6.92 7.13
C PRO A 33 15.20 -6.08 7.13
N PHE A 34 14.11 -6.67 7.64
CA PHE A 34 12.79 -6.05 7.70
C PHE A 34 12.82 -4.65 8.36
N SER A 35 13.67 -4.44 9.36
CA SER A 35 13.83 -3.13 10.02
C SER A 35 14.32 -2.02 9.10
N LYS A 36 15.29 -2.31 8.21
CA LYS A 36 15.75 -1.35 7.19
C LYS A 36 14.67 -1.10 6.15
N PHE A 37 13.99 -2.16 5.71
CA PHE A 37 12.87 -2.04 4.76
C PHE A 37 11.81 -1.10 5.32
N LEU A 38 11.38 -1.36 6.54
CA LEU A 38 10.38 -0.56 7.22
C LEU A 38 10.85 0.89 7.40
N SER A 39 12.12 1.11 7.74
CA SER A 39 12.69 2.46 7.86
C SER A 39 12.59 3.27 6.56
N HIS A 40 12.84 2.61 5.41
CA HIS A 40 12.68 3.25 4.09
C HIS A 40 11.21 3.55 3.78
N VAL A 41 10.31 2.61 4.05
CA VAL A 41 8.87 2.80 3.84
C VAL A 41 8.33 3.91 4.74
N LEU A 42 8.69 3.92 6.02
CA LEU A 42 8.28 4.95 6.98
C LEU A 42 8.77 6.33 6.57
N SER A 43 10.03 6.44 6.14
CA SER A 43 10.58 7.69 5.61
C SER A 43 9.80 8.18 4.38
N PHE A 44 9.36 7.25 3.53
CA PHE A 44 8.52 7.53 2.37
C PHE A 44 7.10 7.99 2.76
N LEU A 45 6.42 7.28 3.66
CA LEU A 45 5.10 7.69 4.15
C LEU A 45 5.14 9.07 4.80
N ASN A 46 6.18 9.33 5.61
CA ASN A 46 6.41 10.63 6.23
C ASN A 46 6.58 11.72 5.18
N SER A 47 7.31 11.45 4.09
CA SER A 47 7.45 12.41 3.00
C SER A 47 6.09 12.75 2.36
N ILE A 48 5.21 11.77 2.17
CA ILE A 48 3.88 11.99 1.58
C ILE A 48 2.97 12.82 2.48
N LEU A 49 2.98 12.55 3.79
CA LEU A 49 2.24 13.33 4.78
C LEU A 49 2.76 14.78 4.87
N LEU A 50 4.05 15.00 4.61
CA LEU A 50 4.65 16.34 4.60
C LEU A 50 4.38 17.11 3.31
N LEU A 51 4.15 16.44 2.18
CA LEU A 51 3.91 17.09 0.89
C LEU A 51 2.58 17.85 0.85
N ASN A 52 1.52 17.31 1.45
CA ASN A 52 0.22 17.99 1.51
C ASN A 52 -0.53 17.60 2.79
N GLN A 53 -1.09 18.60 3.48
CA GLN A 53 -1.86 18.45 4.72
C GLN A 53 -3.17 17.67 4.54
N PHE A 54 -3.68 17.57 3.31
CA PHE A 54 -4.88 16.78 3.00
C PHE A 54 -4.56 15.31 2.69
N ASN A 55 -3.27 14.95 2.57
CA ASN A 55 -2.87 13.58 2.29
C ASN A 55 -3.15 12.70 3.50
N GLN A 56 -3.85 11.61 3.26
CA GLN A 56 -4.14 10.58 4.23
C GLN A 56 -3.38 9.31 3.85
N VAL A 57 -2.83 8.64 4.86
CA VAL A 57 -2.09 7.40 4.70
C VAL A 57 -2.70 6.34 5.59
N VAL A 58 -2.97 5.19 4.99
CA VAL A 58 -3.45 3.99 5.67
C VAL A 58 -2.48 2.85 5.40
N VAL A 59 -2.07 2.15 6.44
CA VAL A 59 -1.16 1.02 6.34
C VAL A 59 -1.86 -0.25 6.81
N ILE A 60 -1.91 -1.24 5.95
CA ILE A 60 -2.50 -2.56 6.19
C ILE A 60 -1.36 -3.58 6.17
N ALA A 61 -1.23 -4.36 7.23
CA ALA A 61 -0.30 -5.49 7.26
C ALA A 61 -0.97 -6.71 6.62
N THR A 62 -0.22 -7.36 5.74
CA THR A 62 -0.57 -8.62 5.08
C THR A 62 0.30 -9.71 5.69
N GLY A 63 -0.30 -10.56 6.51
CA GLY A 63 0.34 -11.74 7.09
C GLY A 63 0.09 -12.99 6.26
N CYS A 64 0.52 -14.14 6.80
CA CYS A 64 0.23 -15.44 6.21
C CYS A 64 -1.17 -15.93 6.59
N ASN A 65 -1.63 -15.62 7.80
CA ASN A 65 -2.89 -16.13 8.35
C ASN A 65 -3.95 -15.04 8.55
N SER A 66 -3.50 -13.79 8.73
CA SER A 66 -4.38 -12.65 8.99
C SER A 66 -3.97 -11.39 8.24
N CYS A 67 -4.88 -10.42 8.16
CA CYS A 67 -4.63 -9.06 7.67
C CYS A 67 -5.28 -8.08 8.64
N ASP A 68 -4.59 -7.00 9.00
CA ASP A 68 -5.08 -6.03 9.98
C ASP A 68 -4.64 -4.60 9.65
N TYR A 69 -5.40 -3.63 10.14
CA TYR A 69 -5.08 -2.21 10.02
C TYR A 69 -4.04 -1.82 11.07
N ILE A 70 -2.86 -1.41 10.63
CA ILE A 70 -1.78 -1.01 11.52
C ILE A 70 -1.86 0.49 11.80
N TYR A 71 -2.12 1.27 10.75
CA TYR A 71 -2.10 2.72 10.84
C TYR A 71 -3.20 3.35 9.99
N ASP A 72 -3.85 4.35 10.55
CA ASP A 72 -4.81 5.21 9.86
C ASP A 72 -4.62 6.65 10.34
N SER A 73 -4.17 7.53 9.44
CA SER A 73 -3.95 8.95 9.74
C SER A 73 -5.23 9.70 10.13
N SER A 74 -6.40 9.28 9.64
CA SER A 74 -7.69 9.93 9.95
C SER A 74 -8.17 9.63 11.37
N SER A 75 -7.77 8.48 11.93
CA SER A 75 -8.08 8.11 13.31
C SER A 75 -7.14 8.80 14.32
N ALA A 76 -5.90 9.07 13.92
CA ALA A 76 -4.89 9.74 14.74
C ALA A 76 -5.21 11.23 15.01
N THR A 77 -5.98 11.90 14.15
CA THR A 77 -6.41 13.30 14.37
C THR A 77 -7.40 13.49 15.53
N SER A 78 -7.94 12.41 16.09
CA SER A 78 -8.86 12.48 17.25
C SER A 78 -8.16 12.66 18.60
N THR A 79 -6.84 12.49 18.67
CA THR A 79 -6.04 12.71 19.89
C THR A 79 -5.17 13.94 19.68
N GLY A 80 -5.54 15.05 20.33
CA GLY A 80 -4.87 16.35 20.23
C GLY A 80 -3.44 16.36 20.78
N ALA A 81 -2.49 15.83 20.01
CA ALA A 81 -1.06 15.93 20.26
C ALA A 81 -0.43 16.90 19.25
N GLU A 82 -0.55 18.18 19.58
CA GLU A 82 0.27 19.25 19.04
C GLU A 82 1.68 19.11 19.65
N SER A 83 2.73 19.14 18.81
CA SER A 83 4.15 18.99 19.16
C SER A 83 4.64 17.54 19.35
N GLY A 84 5.15 16.92 18.27
CA GLY A 84 5.85 15.62 18.33
C GLY A 84 5.52 14.59 17.25
N ARG A 85 4.86 14.97 16.14
CA ARG A 85 4.32 14.04 15.13
C ARG A 85 5.33 13.05 14.51
N MET A 86 6.63 13.36 14.44
CA MET A 86 7.54 12.59 13.58
C MET A 86 8.11 11.29 14.19
N PRO A 87 8.48 11.22 15.49
CA PRO A 87 9.02 9.98 16.08
C PRO A 87 7.94 9.08 16.69
N ALA A 88 6.89 9.65 17.28
CA ALA A 88 5.86 8.90 18.01
C ALA A 88 5.00 8.03 17.09
N LEU A 89 4.67 8.54 15.89
CA LEU A 89 3.96 7.77 14.86
C LEU A 89 4.77 6.54 14.42
N CYS A 90 6.08 6.71 14.27
CA CYS A 90 6.99 5.66 13.86
C CYS A 90 7.10 4.57 14.93
N SER A 91 7.25 4.95 16.20
CA SER A 91 7.30 4.01 17.33
C SER A 91 5.98 3.27 17.56
N ASP A 92 4.84 3.96 17.42
CA ASP A 92 3.52 3.34 17.58
C ASP A 92 3.20 2.36 16.45
N LEU A 93 3.56 2.71 15.21
CA LEU A 93 3.39 1.84 14.05
C LEU A 93 4.30 0.59 14.18
N LEU A 94 5.56 0.78 14.57
CA LEU A 94 6.50 -0.31 14.86
C LEU A 94 5.96 -1.27 15.93
N ARG A 95 5.44 -0.73 17.04
CA ARG A 95 4.85 -1.54 18.11
C ARG A 95 3.64 -2.34 17.64
N LYS A 96 2.71 -1.70 16.92
CA LYS A 96 1.53 -2.39 16.37
C LYS A 96 1.90 -3.46 15.34
N LEU A 97 2.94 -3.23 14.54
CA LEU A 97 3.45 -4.25 13.62
C LEU A 97 4.05 -5.43 14.37
N ASP A 98 4.83 -5.18 15.42
CA ASP A 98 5.44 -6.25 16.22
C ASP A 98 4.37 -7.11 16.94
N GLU A 99 3.35 -6.44 17.51
CA GLU A 99 2.16 -7.10 18.06
C GLU A 99 1.41 -7.92 17.01
N PHE A 100 1.28 -7.39 15.78
CA PHE A 100 0.63 -8.09 14.67
C PHE A 100 1.43 -9.34 14.24
N VAL A 101 2.75 -9.21 14.05
CA VAL A 101 3.62 -10.32 13.66
C VAL A 101 3.61 -11.42 14.72
N THR A 102 3.67 -11.05 16.00
CA THR A 102 3.58 -12.00 17.12
C THR A 102 2.24 -12.75 17.11
N ARG A 103 1.14 -12.06 16.83
CA ARG A 103 -0.21 -12.64 16.74
C ARG A 103 -0.35 -13.58 15.53
N ASP A 104 0.17 -13.19 14.38
CA ASP A 104 0.10 -13.99 13.15
C ASP A 104 0.90 -15.29 13.27
N GLN A 105 2.04 -15.25 13.99
CA GLN A 105 2.83 -16.44 14.33
C GLN A 105 2.07 -17.41 15.23
N GLN A 106 1.40 -16.92 16.28
CA GLN A 106 0.59 -17.75 17.19
C GLN A 106 -0.58 -18.44 16.48
N LEU A 107 -1.13 -17.80 15.45
CA LEU A 107 -2.18 -18.40 14.60
C LEU A 107 -1.60 -19.48 13.68
N GLY A 108 -0.36 -19.31 13.22
CA GLY A 108 0.32 -20.26 12.32
C GLY A 108 0.69 -21.59 12.97
N GLU A 109 0.86 -21.66 14.30
CA GLU A 109 1.13 -22.93 14.99
C GLU A 109 -0.08 -23.89 14.97
N LYS A 110 -1.30 -23.41 14.67
CA LYS A 110 -2.51 -24.24 14.62
C LYS A 110 -2.80 -24.86 13.25
N ASP A 111 -2.28 -24.30 12.16
CA ASP A 111 -2.48 -24.79 10.80
C ASP A 111 -1.16 -25.29 10.21
N SER A 112 -0.89 -26.59 10.41
CA SER A 112 0.23 -27.30 9.78
C SER A 112 -0.04 -27.54 8.29
N LEU A 113 0.13 -26.52 7.44
CA LEU A 113 0.04 -26.61 5.98
C LEU A 113 1.27 -25.95 5.31
N GLY A 114 2.33 -26.74 5.18
CA GLY A 114 3.36 -26.63 4.13
C GLY A 114 4.37 -25.47 4.19
N PRO A 115 5.51 -25.58 3.47
CA PRO A 115 6.69 -24.70 3.61
C PRO A 115 6.62 -23.40 2.78
N THR A 116 5.48 -23.11 2.15
CA THR A 116 5.32 -21.97 1.23
C THR A 116 3.97 -21.29 1.48
N THR A 117 3.82 -20.70 2.66
CA THR A 117 2.64 -19.89 2.96
C THR A 117 2.72 -18.60 2.15
N SER A 118 1.90 -18.51 1.10
CA SER A 118 1.69 -17.28 0.35
C SER A 118 1.03 -16.24 1.26
N SER A 119 1.42 -14.96 1.16
CA SER A 119 0.73 -13.90 1.89
C SER A 119 -0.74 -13.79 1.46
N LEU A 120 -1.63 -13.39 2.38
CA LEU A 120 -3.06 -13.19 2.11
C LEU A 120 -3.35 -11.86 1.38
N LEU A 121 -2.76 -11.66 0.19
CA LEU A 121 -2.95 -10.44 -0.60
C LEU A 121 -4.43 -10.17 -0.92
N SER A 122 -5.21 -11.23 -1.15
CA SER A 122 -6.65 -11.11 -1.41
C SER A 122 -7.42 -10.43 -0.27
N GLY A 123 -7.06 -10.73 0.97
CA GLY A 123 -7.65 -10.14 2.17
C GLY A 123 -7.31 -8.66 2.30
N SER A 124 -6.02 -8.31 2.16
CA SER A 124 -5.56 -6.94 2.31
C SER A 124 -6.08 -6.00 1.20
N LEU A 125 -6.17 -6.47 -0.05
CA LEU A 125 -6.81 -5.73 -1.14
C LEU A 125 -8.30 -5.49 -0.87
N SER A 126 -9.01 -6.49 -0.37
CA SER A 126 -10.43 -6.36 -0.05
C SER A 126 -10.66 -5.36 1.10
N MET A 127 -9.82 -5.39 2.13
CA MET A 127 -9.83 -4.41 3.22
C MET A 127 -9.56 -2.99 2.71
N ALA A 128 -8.55 -2.81 1.85
CA ALA A 128 -8.23 -1.54 1.24
C ALA A 128 -9.41 -0.96 0.45
N LEU A 129 -10.03 -1.77 -0.40
CA LEU A 129 -11.18 -1.34 -1.21
C LEU A 129 -12.40 -1.00 -0.37
N CYS A 130 -12.69 -1.80 0.66
CA CYS A 130 -13.75 -1.51 1.63
C CYS A 130 -13.50 -0.20 2.37
N TYR A 131 -12.26 0.07 2.78
CA TYR A 131 -11.87 1.32 3.43
C TYR A 131 -12.08 2.52 2.49
N ILE A 132 -11.57 2.43 1.25
CA ILE A 132 -11.73 3.49 0.24
C ILE A 132 -13.22 3.76 0.00
N GLN A 133 -14.03 2.70 -0.13
CA GLN A 133 -15.47 2.84 -0.34
C GLN A 133 -16.17 3.47 0.86
N LYS A 134 -15.72 3.18 2.09
CA LYS A 134 -16.21 3.84 3.31
C LYS A 134 -15.88 5.32 3.27
N VAL A 135 -14.65 5.71 2.94
CA VAL A 135 -14.24 7.13 2.83
C VAL A 135 -15.05 7.85 1.76
N PHE A 136 -15.28 7.24 0.60
CA PHE A 136 -16.13 7.81 -0.45
C PHE A 136 -17.58 8.06 0.00
N ARG A 137 -18.10 7.24 0.93
CA ARG A 137 -19.46 7.41 1.46
C ARG A 137 -19.54 8.39 2.62
N SER A 138 -18.46 8.57 3.37
CA SER A 138 -18.43 9.38 4.59
C SER A 138 -17.96 10.82 4.37
N GLY A 139 -17.23 11.12 3.28
CA GLY A 139 -16.61 12.43 3.06
C GLY A 139 -17.38 13.36 2.10
N PRO A 140 -17.38 14.69 2.33
CA PRO A 140 -17.85 15.69 1.35
C PRO A 140 -16.83 15.94 0.22
N LEU A 141 -15.56 15.59 0.46
CA LEU A 141 -14.48 15.62 -0.54
C LEU A 141 -14.28 14.21 -1.08
N HIS A 142 -14.21 14.08 -2.41
CA HIS A 142 -13.88 12.81 -3.07
C HIS A 142 -12.35 12.74 -3.18
N PRO A 143 -11.65 12.01 -2.30
CA PRO A 143 -10.21 11.86 -2.45
C PRO A 143 -9.92 11.05 -3.72
N GLN A 144 -8.71 11.19 -4.24
CA GLN A 144 -8.17 10.28 -5.25
C GLN A 144 -7.39 9.18 -4.52
N PRO A 145 -8.01 8.00 -4.32
CA PRO A 145 -7.35 6.89 -3.68
C PRO A 145 -6.35 6.22 -4.62
N ARG A 146 -5.25 5.74 -4.05
CA ARG A 146 -4.32 4.85 -4.74
C ARG A 146 -3.82 3.78 -3.79
N ILE A 147 -3.68 2.56 -4.30
CA ILE A 147 -3.22 1.42 -3.52
C ILE A 147 -1.78 1.11 -3.92
N LEU A 148 -0.87 1.04 -2.95
CA LEU A 148 0.52 0.62 -3.13
C LEU A 148 0.75 -0.71 -2.44
N CYS A 149 0.98 -1.75 -3.23
CA CYS A 149 1.28 -3.10 -2.75
C CYS A 149 2.80 -3.29 -2.65
N LEU A 150 3.33 -3.46 -1.45
CA LEU A 150 4.73 -3.84 -1.22
C LEU A 150 4.78 -5.32 -0.85
N GLN A 151 5.05 -6.17 -1.84
CA GLN A 151 5.03 -7.62 -1.67
C GLN A 151 6.39 -8.24 -1.98
N GLY A 152 6.78 -9.24 -1.19
CA GLY A 152 8.00 -10.01 -1.40
C GLY A 152 7.74 -11.50 -1.58
N SER A 153 6.72 -12.02 -0.89
CA SER A 153 6.38 -13.43 -0.90
C SER A 153 5.77 -13.89 -2.24
N THR A 154 5.93 -15.18 -2.51
CA THR A 154 5.42 -15.84 -3.72
C THR A 154 3.91 -15.96 -3.68
N ASP A 155 3.27 -15.74 -4.82
CA ASP A 155 1.83 -15.85 -4.93
C ASP A 155 1.35 -17.31 -4.87
N GLY A 156 0.30 -17.55 -4.09
CA GLY A 156 -0.41 -18.83 -4.05
C GLY A 156 -1.50 -18.88 -5.11
N PRO A 157 -1.59 -19.92 -5.96
CA PRO A 157 -2.60 -20.02 -7.01
C PRO A 157 -4.03 -20.09 -6.44
N GLU A 158 -4.18 -20.57 -5.19
CA GLU A 158 -5.46 -20.68 -4.49
C GLU A 158 -6.18 -19.32 -4.34
N GLN A 159 -5.41 -18.22 -4.25
CA GLN A 159 -5.96 -16.88 -4.07
C GLN A 159 -6.32 -16.17 -5.38
N TYR A 160 -6.08 -16.79 -6.54
CA TYR A 160 -6.26 -16.15 -7.84
C TYR A 160 -7.65 -15.53 -8.02
N VAL A 161 -8.70 -16.31 -7.75
CA VAL A 161 -10.09 -15.86 -7.94
C VAL A 161 -10.39 -14.65 -7.06
N ALA A 162 -9.94 -14.67 -5.80
CA ALA A 162 -10.17 -13.58 -4.86
C ALA A 162 -9.39 -12.32 -5.24
N ILE A 163 -8.13 -12.45 -5.63
CA ILE A 163 -7.29 -11.33 -6.09
C ILE A 163 -7.89 -10.70 -7.35
N MET A 164 -8.27 -11.52 -8.34
CA MET A 164 -8.87 -11.01 -9.58
C MET A 164 -10.19 -10.28 -9.35
N ASN A 165 -11.04 -10.81 -8.47
CA ASN A 165 -12.29 -10.13 -8.09
C ASN A 165 -12.01 -8.77 -7.42
N ALA A 166 -10.98 -8.69 -6.58
CA ALA A 166 -10.56 -7.43 -5.97
C ALA A 166 -10.02 -6.45 -7.02
N ILE A 167 -9.19 -6.90 -7.97
CA ILE A 167 -8.65 -6.07 -9.06
C ILE A 167 -9.77 -5.51 -9.95
N PHE A 168 -10.73 -6.33 -10.36
CA PHE A 168 -11.88 -5.85 -11.16
C PHE A 168 -12.76 -4.88 -10.38
N SER A 169 -12.88 -5.09 -9.07
CA SER A 169 -13.58 -4.13 -8.19
C SER A 169 -12.82 -2.79 -8.10
N ALA A 170 -11.49 -2.84 -7.99
CA ALA A 170 -10.63 -1.64 -8.00
C ALA A 170 -10.73 -0.88 -9.32
N GLN A 171 -10.71 -1.59 -10.46
CA GLN A 171 -10.87 -1.01 -11.80
C GLN A 171 -12.21 -0.28 -11.93
N ARG A 172 -13.31 -0.89 -11.46
CA ARG A 172 -14.64 -0.27 -11.47
C ARG A 172 -14.72 0.99 -10.61
N SER A 173 -13.99 1.01 -9.50
CA SER A 173 -13.88 2.17 -8.62
C SER A 173 -12.82 3.19 -9.09
N MET A 174 -12.20 2.97 -10.26
CA MET A 174 -11.13 3.80 -10.83
C MET A 174 -9.95 4.01 -9.86
N VAL A 175 -9.62 2.99 -9.07
CA VAL A 175 -8.50 3.03 -8.12
C VAL A 175 -7.30 2.33 -8.75
N PRO A 176 -6.21 3.06 -9.08
CA PRO A 176 -4.99 2.43 -9.57
C PRO A 176 -4.31 1.61 -8.46
N ILE A 177 -3.86 0.41 -8.83
CA ILE A 177 -3.06 -0.48 -7.97
C ILE A 177 -1.62 -0.48 -8.48
N ASP A 178 -0.75 0.08 -7.67
CA ASP A 178 0.69 0.04 -7.88
C ASP A 178 1.29 -1.09 -7.09
N SER A 179 2.33 -1.66 -7.65
CA SER A 179 2.97 -2.83 -7.07
C SER A 179 4.47 -2.68 -7.12
N CYS A 180 5.10 -2.90 -5.97
CA CYS A 180 6.53 -3.06 -5.82
C CYS A 180 6.79 -4.48 -5.39
N PHE A 181 7.39 -5.28 -6.28
CA PHE A 181 7.72 -6.67 -5.99
C PHE A 181 9.21 -6.82 -5.67
N MET A 182 9.52 -7.26 -4.45
CA MET A 182 10.89 -7.36 -3.93
C MET A 182 11.53 -8.74 -4.12
N GLY A 183 10.74 -9.76 -4.46
CA GLY A 183 11.23 -11.13 -4.64
C GLY A 183 12.01 -11.35 -5.95
N SER A 184 12.65 -12.52 -6.05
CA SER A 184 13.45 -12.91 -7.21
C SER A 184 12.62 -13.19 -8.46
N ASN A 185 11.45 -13.82 -8.30
CA ASN A 185 10.52 -14.12 -9.39
C ASN A 185 9.65 -12.89 -9.72
N ASN A 186 8.92 -12.90 -10.83
CA ASN A 186 7.92 -11.87 -11.07
C ASN A 186 6.55 -12.38 -10.61
N SER A 187 5.77 -11.52 -9.94
CA SER A 187 4.37 -11.81 -9.63
C SER A 187 3.49 -11.54 -10.85
N ALA A 188 2.90 -12.59 -11.41
CA ALA A 188 1.96 -12.46 -12.52
C ALA A 188 0.68 -11.71 -12.08
N PHE A 189 0.24 -11.91 -10.84
CA PHE A 189 -0.98 -11.28 -10.32
C PHE A 189 -0.82 -9.77 -10.17
N LEU A 190 0.29 -9.31 -9.59
CA LEU A 190 0.54 -7.88 -9.42
C LEU A 190 0.79 -7.18 -10.76
N GLN A 191 1.44 -7.86 -11.72
CA GLN A 191 1.61 -7.33 -13.06
C GLN A 191 0.25 -7.15 -13.77
N GLN A 192 -0.65 -8.11 -13.65
CA GLN A 192 -2.02 -8.00 -14.15
C GLN A 192 -2.80 -6.90 -13.43
N ALA A 193 -2.66 -6.81 -12.09
CA ALA A 193 -3.33 -5.78 -11.29
C ALA A 193 -2.98 -4.37 -11.77
N SER A 194 -1.68 -4.09 -11.93
CA SER A 194 -1.22 -2.79 -12.40
C SER A 194 -1.63 -2.53 -13.84
N TYR A 195 -1.59 -3.53 -14.73
CA TYR A 195 -2.04 -3.36 -16.11
C TYR A 195 -3.55 -3.04 -16.23
N ILE A 196 -4.40 -3.78 -15.50
CA ILE A 196 -5.86 -3.64 -15.56
C ILE A 196 -6.33 -2.32 -14.93
N THR A 197 -5.69 -1.90 -13.84
CA THR A 197 -6.06 -0.68 -13.11
C THR A 197 -5.33 0.58 -13.59
N GLY A 198 -4.39 0.46 -14.53
CA GLY A 198 -3.56 1.57 -14.98
C GLY A 198 -2.51 2.02 -13.95
N GLY A 199 -2.13 1.14 -13.02
CA GLY A 199 -1.05 1.36 -12.07
C GLY A 199 0.33 1.01 -12.63
N VAL A 200 1.36 1.21 -11.80
CA VAL A 200 2.76 0.96 -12.15
C VAL A 200 3.26 -0.29 -11.42
N TYR A 201 3.84 -1.23 -12.17
CA TYR A 201 4.59 -2.36 -11.63
C TYR A 201 6.08 -2.02 -11.61
N GLN A 202 6.71 -2.07 -10.44
CA GLN A 202 8.15 -1.89 -10.29
C GLN A 202 8.79 -3.08 -9.59
N LYS A 203 9.97 -3.45 -10.09
CA LYS A 203 10.85 -4.43 -9.46
C LYS A 203 12.20 -3.75 -9.21
N PRO A 204 12.53 -3.42 -7.94
CA PRO A 204 13.81 -2.80 -7.63
C PRO A 204 14.94 -3.80 -7.89
N GLN A 205 15.93 -3.40 -8.70
CA GLN A 205 17.13 -4.21 -8.93
C GLN A 205 18.11 -4.09 -7.76
N GLN A 206 18.11 -2.95 -7.07
CA GLN A 206 18.91 -2.67 -5.88
C GLN A 206 17.99 -2.24 -4.74
N LEU A 207 18.03 -2.97 -3.64
CA LEU A 207 17.17 -2.73 -2.48
C LEU A 207 17.68 -1.59 -1.60
N ASP A 208 18.98 -1.28 -1.65
CA ASP A 208 19.58 -0.15 -0.93
C ASP A 208 19.04 1.20 -1.43
N GLY A 209 18.53 1.25 -2.66
CA GLY A 209 17.87 2.41 -3.26
C GLY A 209 16.34 2.42 -3.14
N LEU A 210 15.73 1.56 -2.31
CA LEU A 210 14.26 1.40 -2.27
C LEU A 210 13.53 2.72 -2.05
N PHE A 211 14.02 3.57 -1.15
CA PHE A 211 13.44 4.90 -0.93
C PHE A 211 13.46 5.74 -2.22
N GLN A 212 14.55 5.73 -2.98
CA GLN A 212 14.64 6.46 -4.24
C GLN A 212 13.64 5.92 -5.28
N TYR A 213 13.42 4.60 -5.34
CA TYR A 213 12.40 4.02 -6.21
C TYR A 213 10.98 4.47 -5.80
N LEU A 214 10.66 4.42 -4.50
CA LEU A 214 9.37 4.86 -3.98
C LEU A 214 9.14 6.37 -4.20
N SER A 215 10.15 7.20 -3.93
CA SER A 215 10.07 8.64 -4.18
C SER A 215 9.98 8.98 -5.67
N CYS A 216 10.74 8.28 -6.52
CA CYS A 216 10.65 8.46 -7.98
C CYS A 216 9.29 8.00 -8.51
N TRP A 217 8.71 6.94 -7.95
CA TRP A 217 7.35 6.51 -8.25
C TRP A 217 6.33 7.61 -7.93
N TYR A 218 6.37 8.15 -6.71
CA TYR A 218 5.45 9.23 -6.30
C TYR A 218 5.65 10.51 -7.15
N SER A 219 6.89 10.83 -7.53
CA SER A 219 7.18 11.99 -8.38
C SER A 219 6.77 11.78 -9.84
N LYS A 220 6.98 10.59 -10.41
CA LYS A 220 6.51 10.25 -11.76
C LYS A 220 4.99 10.25 -11.86
N MET A 221 4.27 10.02 -10.76
CA MET A 221 2.81 10.14 -10.74
C MET A 221 2.32 11.54 -11.08
N GLY A 222 2.99 12.60 -10.62
CA GLY A 222 2.63 13.98 -10.98
C GLY A 222 3.05 14.41 -12.40
N CYS A 223 3.84 13.60 -13.11
CA CYS A 223 4.36 13.92 -14.45
C CYS A 223 3.83 12.99 -15.56
N CYS A 224 3.39 11.78 -15.26
CA CYS A 224 2.86 10.87 -16.28
C CYS A 224 1.41 11.16 -16.68
N LEU A 225 0.61 11.82 -15.83
CA LEU A 225 -0.75 12.24 -16.20
C LEU A 225 -0.77 13.44 -17.18
N SER A 226 0.25 14.30 -17.14
CA SER A 226 0.38 15.43 -18.08
C SER A 226 0.89 15.02 -19.47
N ASN A 227 1.62 13.90 -19.60
CA ASN A 227 2.10 13.43 -20.91
C ASN A 227 1.16 12.45 -21.63
N TRP A 228 0.22 11.80 -20.94
CA TRP A 228 -0.78 10.96 -21.63
C TRP A 228 -1.89 11.79 -22.26
N SER A 229 -2.21 12.95 -21.69
CA SER A 229 -3.21 13.88 -22.25
C SER A 229 -2.68 14.73 -23.43
N ALA A 230 -1.39 14.65 -23.75
CA ALA A 230 -0.76 15.35 -24.87
C ALA A 230 -0.53 14.46 -26.12
N LEU A 231 -0.93 13.18 -26.08
CA LEU A 231 -0.68 12.19 -27.14
C LEU A 231 -1.96 11.53 -27.70
N THR A 232 -3.12 12.15 -27.49
CA THR A 232 -4.38 11.90 -28.23
C THR A 232 -4.96 13.22 -28.68
#